data_AF-A0A661R3N5-F1
#
_entry.id   AF-A0A661R3N5-F1
#
_cell.length_a   1.000
_cell.length_b   1.000
_cell.length_c   1.000
_cell.angle_alpha   90.00
_cell.angle_beta   90.00
_cell.angle_gamma   90.00
#
_symmetry.space_group_name_H-M   'P 1'
#
loop_
_entity.id
_entity.type
_entity.pdbx_description
1 polymer ?
#
loop_
_entity_poly.entity_id
_entity_poly.type
_entity_poly.pdbx_seq_one_letter_code
_entity_poly.pdbx_strand_id
1 'polypeptide(L)'
;MLKFFYQAFYFLMLCLAAASPSLASETDQNSYWPYEITTQKGLIVIYQPQPEKLDNNKLFARSAVALETDKSSEPVFGVVWFQADLNTDRDERTAFIEDIKINRLNFPNQDGEKEKMFSDMVEKEMSKLSLQISMDSLLATLETAEKQQVNTQKINTDPPRIIFERQPAVLISLDGEPNMKPEKNSDLMRVINTPFTILLKQKENTYYLFADTDTWYKTQDIKGQWEIAYSVPKEVAKMAPESADEEEGADGEEASKPGPEPKIIVVTEPTELISCTGDPEFTPISGTELLYISNTESDVLLHLTSQSYYILLAGRWFTSNSMEGPWKYVTVDKLPADFSKIPEDSEMGTVLYA
;
A
#
# COMPACT_ATOMS: atom_id res chain seq x y z
N MET A 1 -15.46 21.57 31.24
CA MET A 1 -14.61 21.33 30.04
C MET A 1 -14.31 19.84 30.07
N LEU A 2 -14.88 18.96 29.26
CA LEU A 2 -15.15 19.00 27.83
C LEU A 2 -16.37 18.06 27.56
N LYS A 3 -17.58 18.63 27.40
CA LYS A 3 -18.81 17.93 26.99
C LYS A 3 -19.71 18.93 26.26
N PHE A 4 -19.19 19.54 25.20
CA PHE A 4 -19.95 20.48 24.36
C PHE A 4 -19.29 20.54 22.98
N PHE A 5 -19.47 19.51 22.14
CA PHE A 5 -19.20 19.64 20.70
C PHE A 5 -20.00 18.67 19.81
N TYR A 6 -21.05 18.02 20.30
CA TYR A 6 -21.88 17.08 19.52
C TYR A 6 -23.39 17.38 19.56
N GLN A 7 -23.76 18.66 19.55
CA GLN A 7 -25.14 19.11 19.37
C GLN A 7 -25.17 20.28 18.37
N ALA A 8 -24.95 19.95 17.10
CA ALA A 8 -25.16 20.90 16.01
C ALA A 8 -25.52 20.14 14.73
N PHE A 9 -26.62 19.36 14.72
CA PHE A 9 -27.30 19.01 13.46
C PHE A 9 -28.76 18.56 13.63
N TYR A 10 -29.44 18.99 14.70
CA TYR A 10 -30.86 18.73 14.90
C TYR A 10 -31.59 20.03 15.24
N PHE A 11 -31.91 20.81 14.22
CA PHE A 11 -33.12 21.64 14.16
C PHE A 11 -33.11 22.38 12.82
N LEU A 12 -34.03 22.03 11.91
CA LEU A 12 -34.96 22.95 11.25
C LEU A 12 -35.57 22.26 10.02
N MET A 13 -36.74 21.64 10.15
CA MET A 13 -37.75 21.81 9.11
C MET A 13 -39.15 21.65 9.69
N LEU A 14 -39.76 22.82 9.88
CA LEU A 14 -41.11 23.03 10.38
C LEU A 14 -42.11 22.76 9.24
N CYS A 15 -43.22 22.12 9.59
CA CYS A 15 -44.39 21.90 8.75
C CYS A 15 -44.91 23.15 8.05
N LEU A 16 -45.32 23.02 6.79
CA LEU A 16 -46.51 23.70 6.27
C LEU A 16 -47.29 22.77 5.34
N ALA A 17 -48.43 22.29 5.84
CA ALA A 17 -49.46 21.64 5.06
C ALA A 17 -50.47 22.69 4.59
N ALA A 18 -50.66 22.82 3.28
CA ALA A 18 -51.84 23.41 2.66
C ALA A 18 -52.22 22.56 1.44
N ALA A 19 -53.52 22.28 1.31
CA ALA A 19 -54.08 21.17 0.54
C ALA A 19 -54.47 21.50 -0.91
N SER A 20 -54.47 20.43 -1.74
CA SER A 20 -55.24 20.16 -3.00
C SER A 20 -54.51 20.41 -4.34
N PRO A 21 -54.83 19.66 -5.43
CA PRO A 21 -55.36 18.29 -5.58
C PRO A 21 -54.46 17.38 -6.45
N SER A 22 -54.84 16.10 -6.49
CA SER A 22 -54.21 14.99 -7.21
C SER A 22 -53.87 15.27 -8.68
N LEU A 23 -52.59 15.15 -9.02
CA LEU A 23 -52.15 14.63 -10.30
C LEU A 23 -51.45 13.31 -9.98
N ALA A 24 -52.08 12.20 -10.36
CA ALA A 24 -51.41 10.93 -10.46
C ALA A 24 -50.27 11.11 -11.46
N SER A 25 -49.04 11.23 -10.95
CA SER A 25 -47.84 11.07 -11.75
C SER A 25 -47.59 9.58 -11.84
N GLU A 26 -47.54 9.08 -13.06
CA GLU A 26 -47.02 7.77 -13.41
C GLU A 26 -45.65 7.58 -12.73
N THR A 27 -45.47 6.41 -12.13
CA THR A 27 -44.26 6.00 -11.43
C THR A 27 -43.15 5.75 -12.45
N ASP A 28 -42.28 6.74 -12.66
CA ASP A 28 -40.96 6.51 -13.28
C ASP A 28 -40.13 5.60 -12.37
N GLN A 29 -40.05 4.31 -12.71
CA GLN A 29 -39.17 3.34 -12.04
C GLN A 29 -37.70 3.58 -12.44
N ASN A 30 -37.11 4.64 -11.92
CA ASN A 30 -35.69 4.96 -12.12
C ASN A 30 -34.85 4.34 -10.99
N SER A 31 -34.16 3.24 -11.29
CA SER A 31 -33.10 2.54 -10.51
C SER A 31 -32.72 3.12 -9.14
N TYR A 32 -33.36 2.66 -8.05
CA TYR A 32 -33.07 3.07 -6.68
C TYR A 32 -32.10 2.10 -6.00
N TRP A 33 -30.79 2.37 -6.15
CA TRP A 33 -29.80 1.83 -5.22
C TRP A 33 -29.75 2.72 -3.97
N PRO A 34 -29.60 2.16 -2.75
CA PRO A 34 -29.53 0.73 -2.43
C PRO A 34 -30.88 0.03 -2.53
N TYR A 35 -30.86 -1.29 -2.77
CA TYR A 35 -32.05 -2.15 -2.79
C TYR A 35 -32.39 -2.63 -1.39
N GLU A 36 -33.63 -2.44 -0.96
CA GLU A 36 -34.11 -2.83 0.37
C GLU A 36 -35.11 -3.98 0.31
N ILE A 37 -34.90 -5.01 1.13
CA ILE A 37 -35.76 -6.20 1.22
C ILE A 37 -36.21 -6.38 2.66
N THR A 38 -37.47 -6.06 2.94
CA THR A 38 -38.10 -6.34 4.23
C THR A 38 -38.52 -7.80 4.31
N THR A 39 -38.09 -8.50 5.36
CA THR A 39 -38.45 -9.90 5.63
C THR A 39 -39.11 -10.04 7.00
N GLN A 40 -39.60 -11.23 7.33
CA GLN A 40 -40.12 -11.54 8.67
C GLN A 40 -39.05 -11.58 9.78
N LYS A 41 -37.76 -11.47 9.44
CA LYS A 41 -36.64 -11.58 10.37
C LYS A 41 -35.80 -10.30 10.46
N GLY A 42 -36.14 -9.28 9.67
CA GLY A 42 -35.33 -8.08 9.53
C GLY A 42 -35.29 -7.48 8.12
N LEU A 43 -34.49 -6.44 7.95
CA LEU A 43 -34.25 -5.69 6.72
C LEU A 43 -32.90 -6.08 6.11
N ILE A 44 -32.88 -6.40 4.82
CA ILE A 44 -31.66 -6.59 4.04
C ILE A 44 -31.49 -5.38 3.12
N VAL A 45 -30.33 -4.73 3.18
CA VAL A 45 -29.94 -3.64 2.30
C VAL A 45 -28.83 -4.14 1.39
N ILE A 46 -29.02 -4.04 0.07
CA ILE A 46 -28.06 -4.44 -0.95
C ILE A 46 -27.57 -3.17 -1.65
N TYR A 47 -26.28 -2.91 -1.57
CA TYR A 47 -25.67 -1.79 -2.27
C TYR A 47 -25.45 -2.13 -3.74
N GLN A 48 -25.12 -1.12 -4.55
CA GLN A 48 -24.89 -1.34 -5.98
C GLN A 48 -23.78 -2.38 -6.21
N PRO A 49 -24.01 -3.44 -7.00
CA PRO A 49 -22.99 -4.39 -7.35
C PRO A 49 -21.83 -3.74 -8.10
N GLN A 50 -20.62 -4.21 -7.83
CA GLN A 50 -19.40 -3.88 -8.55
C GLN A 50 -19.02 -5.07 -9.45
N PRO A 51 -19.25 -4.95 -10.78
CA PRO A 51 -18.72 -5.87 -11.78
C PRO A 51 -17.19 -6.05 -11.64
N GLU A 52 -16.74 -7.30 -11.54
CA GLU A 52 -15.31 -7.64 -11.46
C GLU A 52 -14.82 -8.27 -12.78
N LYS A 53 -15.68 -9.05 -13.44
CA LYS A 53 -15.36 -9.72 -14.71
C LYS A 53 -16.65 -10.02 -15.46
N LEU A 54 -16.61 -9.93 -16.78
CA LEU A 54 -17.65 -10.43 -17.68
C LEU A 54 -17.05 -11.49 -18.60
N ASP A 55 -17.56 -12.72 -18.52
CA ASP A 55 -17.16 -13.81 -19.41
C ASP A 55 -18.36 -14.21 -20.27
N ASN A 56 -18.35 -13.75 -21.52
CA ASN A 56 -19.52 -13.82 -22.41
C ASN A 56 -20.74 -13.15 -21.76
N ASN A 57 -21.69 -13.95 -21.28
CA ASN A 57 -22.92 -13.49 -20.64
C ASN A 57 -22.94 -13.71 -19.12
N LYS A 58 -21.84 -14.23 -18.56
CA LYS A 58 -21.71 -14.49 -17.12
C LYS A 58 -20.99 -13.32 -16.47
N LEU A 59 -21.73 -12.57 -15.66
CA LEU A 59 -21.20 -11.50 -14.83
C LEU A 59 -20.69 -12.08 -13.51
N PHE A 60 -19.45 -11.77 -13.16
CA PHE A 60 -18.91 -11.95 -11.82
C PHE A 60 -18.87 -10.58 -11.16
N ALA A 61 -19.50 -10.47 -10.00
CA ALA A 61 -19.61 -9.21 -9.29
C ALA A 61 -19.57 -9.44 -7.78
N ARG A 62 -19.30 -8.36 -7.05
CA ARG A 62 -19.45 -8.31 -5.60
C ARG A 62 -20.38 -7.18 -5.19
N SER A 63 -21.04 -7.33 -4.05
CA SER A 63 -21.86 -6.28 -3.45
C SER A 63 -21.63 -6.22 -1.95
N ALA A 64 -21.66 -5.02 -1.39
CA ALA A 64 -21.84 -4.85 0.04
C ALA A 64 -23.32 -5.13 0.40
N VAL A 65 -23.53 -5.72 1.57
CA VAL A 65 -24.86 -5.98 2.14
C VAL A 65 -24.90 -5.55 3.60
N ALA A 66 -26.06 -5.07 4.06
CA ALA A 66 -26.33 -4.77 5.46
C ALA A 66 -27.57 -5.54 5.92
N LEU A 67 -27.53 -6.10 7.12
CA LEU A 67 -28.68 -6.76 7.75
C LEU A 67 -29.01 -6.11 9.08
N GLU A 68 -30.26 -5.68 9.22
CA GLU A 68 -30.85 -5.29 10.49
C GLU A 68 -31.84 -6.37 10.90
N THR A 69 -31.88 -6.74 12.17
CA THR A 69 -32.82 -7.77 12.66
C THR A 69 -33.85 -7.15 13.58
N ASP A 70 -35.02 -7.77 13.73
CA ASP A 70 -36.05 -7.27 14.65
C ASP A 70 -35.58 -7.20 16.12
N LYS A 71 -34.47 -7.87 16.43
CA LYS A 71 -33.85 -7.92 17.77
C LYS A 71 -32.75 -6.87 17.97
N SER A 72 -32.25 -6.24 16.91
CA SER A 72 -31.17 -5.25 16.96
C SER A 72 -31.25 -4.29 15.77
N SER A 73 -31.32 -3.00 16.08
CA SER A 73 -31.29 -1.92 15.08
C SER A 73 -29.88 -1.55 14.61
N GLU A 74 -28.83 -2.19 15.12
CA GLU A 74 -27.47 -2.00 14.59
C GLU A 74 -27.29 -2.89 13.34
N PRO A 75 -27.01 -2.29 12.16
CA PRO A 75 -26.82 -3.05 10.92
C PRO A 75 -25.50 -3.83 10.93
N VAL A 76 -25.59 -5.11 10.57
CA VAL A 76 -24.42 -5.98 10.36
C VAL A 76 -24.03 -5.95 8.89
N PHE A 77 -22.82 -5.47 8.61
CA PHE A 77 -22.30 -5.36 7.25
C PHE A 77 -21.56 -6.63 6.82
N GLY A 78 -21.72 -6.99 5.55
CA GLY A 78 -21.01 -8.07 4.90
C GLY A 78 -20.75 -7.80 3.42
N VAL A 79 -20.04 -8.72 2.78
CA VAL A 79 -19.85 -8.73 1.33
C VAL A 79 -20.30 -10.06 0.76
N VAL A 80 -20.98 -9.97 -0.39
CA VAL A 80 -21.36 -11.09 -1.23
C VAL A 80 -20.57 -11.04 -2.54
N TRP A 81 -20.01 -12.18 -2.94
CA TRP A 81 -19.50 -12.42 -4.29
C TRP A 81 -20.44 -13.39 -4.99
N PHE A 82 -20.83 -13.06 -6.21
CA PHE A 82 -21.79 -13.83 -6.95
C PHE A 82 -21.48 -13.85 -8.45
N GLN A 83 -22.03 -14.87 -9.11
CA GLN A 83 -22.10 -15.01 -10.54
C GLN A 83 -23.55 -14.88 -10.99
N ALA A 84 -23.81 -14.17 -12.08
CA ALA A 84 -25.15 -13.94 -12.60
C ALA A 84 -25.17 -14.01 -14.14
N ASP A 85 -26.34 -14.24 -14.71
CA ASP A 85 -26.59 -14.03 -16.13
C ASP A 85 -26.89 -12.54 -16.39
N LEU A 86 -26.28 -12.00 -17.44
CA LEU A 86 -26.48 -10.62 -17.84
C LEU A 86 -27.44 -10.58 -19.04
N ASN A 87 -28.53 -9.84 -18.99
CA ASN A 87 -29.39 -9.63 -20.14
C ASN A 87 -29.36 -8.17 -20.55
N THR A 88 -29.03 -7.88 -21.81
CA THR A 88 -28.75 -6.50 -22.25
C THR A 88 -29.84 -5.96 -23.14
N ASP A 89 -30.40 -4.80 -22.79
CA ASP A 89 -31.21 -3.99 -23.70
C ASP A 89 -30.34 -2.86 -24.28
N ARG A 90 -30.08 -2.94 -25.58
CA ARG A 90 -29.23 -1.97 -26.28
C ARG A 90 -29.97 -0.69 -26.65
N ASP A 91 -31.28 -0.78 -26.83
CA ASP A 91 -32.11 0.36 -27.21
C ASP A 91 -32.31 1.27 -26.00
N GLU A 92 -32.56 0.69 -24.82
CA GLU A 92 -32.67 1.41 -23.55
C GLU A 92 -31.34 1.64 -22.83
N ARG A 93 -30.25 1.03 -23.32
CA ARG A 93 -28.90 1.10 -22.71
C ARG A 93 -28.88 0.60 -21.26
N THR A 94 -29.67 -0.42 -20.97
CA THR A 94 -29.79 -1.05 -19.66
C THR A 94 -29.33 -2.51 -19.72
N ALA A 95 -28.92 -3.05 -18.58
CA ALA A 95 -28.66 -4.47 -18.41
C ALA A 95 -29.37 -4.98 -17.15
N PHE A 96 -29.83 -6.22 -17.20
CA PHE A 96 -30.47 -6.92 -16.11
C PHE A 96 -29.53 -8.03 -15.63
N ILE A 97 -29.24 -8.04 -14.34
CA ILE A 97 -28.47 -9.06 -13.65
C ILE A 97 -29.49 -10.05 -13.09
N GLU A 98 -29.51 -11.26 -13.64
CA GLU A 98 -30.50 -12.30 -13.38
C GLU A 98 -29.81 -13.61 -12.97
N ASP A 99 -30.58 -14.58 -12.46
CA ASP A 99 -30.08 -15.90 -12.09
C ASP A 99 -28.85 -15.86 -11.16
N ILE A 100 -28.91 -14.99 -10.14
CA ILE A 100 -27.82 -14.74 -9.20
C ILE A 100 -27.50 -16.02 -8.41
N LYS A 101 -26.24 -16.47 -8.51
CA LYS A 101 -25.65 -17.57 -7.76
C LYS A 101 -24.54 -17.03 -6.87
N ILE A 102 -24.69 -17.21 -5.57
CA ILE A 102 -23.68 -16.76 -4.62
C ILE A 102 -22.51 -17.73 -4.62
N ASN A 103 -21.30 -17.20 -4.81
CA ASN A 103 -20.05 -17.95 -4.77
C ASN A 103 -19.42 -17.90 -3.37
N ARG A 104 -19.55 -16.75 -2.69
CA ARG A 104 -18.99 -16.50 -1.36
C ARG A 104 -19.79 -15.42 -0.64
N LEU A 105 -19.98 -15.62 0.66
CA LEU A 105 -20.48 -14.61 1.59
C LEU A 105 -19.48 -14.46 2.74
N ASN A 106 -19.36 -13.25 3.28
CA ASN A 106 -18.53 -12.99 4.45
C ASN A 106 -19.18 -11.90 5.33
N PHE A 107 -19.41 -12.21 6.60
CA PHE A 107 -19.84 -11.25 7.62
C PHE A 107 -18.80 -11.21 8.74
N PRO A 108 -17.87 -10.24 8.71
CA PRO A 108 -16.77 -10.21 9.67
C PRO A 108 -17.27 -10.04 11.12
N ASN A 109 -16.50 -10.59 12.06
CA ASN A 109 -16.70 -10.45 13.51
C ASN A 109 -18.06 -10.95 14.04
N GLN A 110 -18.66 -11.95 13.39
CA GLN A 110 -19.92 -12.56 13.83
C GLN A 110 -19.71 -13.94 14.45
N ASP A 111 -20.57 -14.31 15.41
CA ASP A 111 -20.64 -15.69 15.91
C ASP A 111 -21.09 -16.64 14.78
N GLY A 112 -20.54 -17.84 14.71
CA GLY A 112 -20.79 -18.77 13.58
C GLY A 112 -22.26 -19.15 13.35
N GLU A 113 -23.12 -19.15 14.38
CA GLU A 113 -24.56 -19.36 14.20
C GLU A 113 -25.26 -18.14 13.58
N LYS A 114 -24.86 -16.92 13.95
CA LYS A 114 -25.41 -15.67 13.39
C LYS A 114 -24.94 -15.47 11.96
N GLU A 115 -23.65 -15.71 11.69
CA GLU A 115 -23.08 -15.65 10.34
C GLU A 115 -23.82 -16.59 9.38
N LYS A 116 -24.09 -17.83 9.82
CA LYS A 116 -24.86 -18.78 9.02
C LYS A 116 -26.28 -18.30 8.78
N MET A 117 -26.97 -17.81 9.81
CA MET A 117 -28.33 -17.28 9.67
C MET A 117 -28.39 -16.11 8.68
N PHE A 118 -27.44 -15.18 8.74
CA PHE A 118 -27.37 -14.05 7.81
C PHE A 118 -27.05 -14.51 6.39
N SER A 119 -26.13 -15.45 6.24
CA SER A 119 -25.76 -16.00 4.94
C SER A 119 -26.96 -16.69 4.26
N ASP A 120 -27.66 -17.56 4.98
CA ASP A 120 -28.86 -18.26 4.48
C ASP A 120 -29.96 -17.26 4.05
N MET A 121 -30.09 -16.15 4.78
CA MET A 121 -31.08 -15.11 4.52
C MET A 121 -30.76 -14.31 3.26
N VAL A 122 -29.51 -13.88 3.10
CA VAL A 122 -29.05 -13.18 1.90
C VAL A 122 -29.12 -14.08 0.67
N GLU A 123 -28.65 -15.32 0.77
CA GLU A 123 -28.66 -16.27 -0.34
C GLU A 123 -30.07 -16.57 -0.86
N LYS A 124 -31.01 -16.75 0.06
CA LYS A 124 -32.41 -16.99 -0.28
C LYS A 124 -33.05 -15.79 -0.98
N GLU A 125 -32.79 -14.57 -0.53
CA GLU A 125 -33.45 -13.39 -1.11
C GLU A 125 -32.76 -12.89 -2.38
N MET A 126 -31.42 -12.89 -2.43
CA MET A 126 -30.67 -12.45 -3.60
C MET A 126 -30.87 -13.34 -4.83
N SER A 127 -31.02 -14.65 -4.66
CA SER A 127 -31.24 -15.58 -5.78
C SER A 127 -32.56 -15.36 -6.55
N LYS A 128 -33.47 -14.54 -6.02
CA LYS A 128 -34.76 -14.20 -6.66
C LYS A 128 -34.74 -12.85 -7.36
N LEU A 129 -33.66 -12.08 -7.25
CA LEU A 129 -33.62 -10.71 -7.75
C LEU A 129 -33.30 -10.69 -9.25
N SER A 130 -33.93 -9.74 -9.95
CA SER A 130 -33.47 -9.21 -11.22
C SER A 130 -33.09 -7.76 -10.99
N LEU A 131 -31.80 -7.43 -11.15
CA LEU A 131 -31.26 -6.11 -10.81
C LEU A 131 -30.95 -5.35 -12.10
N GLN A 132 -31.53 -4.16 -12.25
CA GLN A 132 -31.24 -3.30 -13.40
C GLN A 132 -29.99 -2.44 -13.14
N ILE A 133 -29.11 -2.35 -14.14
CA ILE A 133 -27.92 -1.48 -14.14
C ILE A 133 -27.80 -0.76 -15.49
N SER A 134 -27.24 0.44 -15.48
CA SER A 134 -26.88 1.14 -16.71
C SER A 134 -25.75 0.40 -17.44
N MET A 135 -25.88 0.26 -18.77
CA MET A 135 -24.81 -0.28 -19.62
C MET A 135 -23.52 0.52 -19.51
N ASP A 136 -23.63 1.86 -19.40
CA ASP A 136 -22.46 2.74 -19.30
C ASP A 136 -21.71 2.54 -17.99
N SER A 137 -22.45 2.43 -16.88
CA SER A 137 -21.85 2.13 -15.59
C SER A 137 -21.20 0.74 -15.60
N LEU A 138 -21.86 -0.26 -16.17
CA LEU A 138 -21.33 -1.62 -16.28
C LEU A 138 -20.01 -1.64 -17.06
N LEU A 139 -19.99 -1.03 -18.25
CA LEU A 139 -18.80 -0.98 -19.10
C LEU A 139 -17.66 -0.19 -18.44
N ALA A 140 -17.95 0.96 -17.83
CA ALA A 140 -16.94 1.77 -17.15
C ALA A 140 -16.31 1.02 -15.95
N THR A 141 -17.12 0.30 -15.17
CA THR A 141 -16.62 -0.49 -14.04
C THR A 141 -15.80 -1.70 -14.53
N LEU A 142 -16.27 -2.41 -15.56
CA LEU A 142 -15.52 -3.54 -16.15
C LEU A 142 -14.19 -3.10 -16.77
N GLU A 143 -14.16 -1.97 -17.50
CA GLU A 143 -12.92 -1.42 -18.07
C GLU A 143 -11.92 -1.05 -16.95
N THR A 144 -12.42 -0.48 -15.85
CA THR A 144 -11.58 -0.17 -14.69
C THR A 144 -11.04 -1.45 -14.04
N ALA A 145 -11.88 -2.46 -13.84
CA ALA A 145 -11.49 -3.76 -13.28
C ALA A 145 -10.45 -4.46 -14.16
N GLU A 146 -10.62 -4.46 -15.48
CA GLU A 146 -9.64 -4.99 -16.43
C GLU A 146 -8.31 -4.24 -16.38
N LYS A 147 -8.34 -2.89 -16.37
CA LYS A 147 -7.12 -2.08 -16.25
C LYS A 147 -6.37 -2.35 -14.95
N GLN A 148 -7.09 -2.48 -13.83
CA GLN A 148 -6.50 -2.85 -12.56
C GLN A 148 -5.86 -4.24 -12.63
N GLN A 149 -6.56 -5.24 -13.19
CA GLN A 149 -6.05 -6.59 -13.36
C GLN A 149 -4.78 -6.64 -14.24
N VAL A 150 -4.79 -5.94 -15.37
CA VAL A 150 -3.64 -5.84 -16.29
C VAL A 150 -2.47 -5.10 -15.63
N ASN A 151 -2.73 -4.03 -14.88
CA ASN A 151 -1.68 -3.29 -14.20
C ASN A 151 -1.03 -4.12 -13.08
N THR A 152 -1.82 -4.89 -12.32
CA THR A 152 -1.28 -5.82 -11.32
C THR A 152 -0.38 -6.89 -11.96
N GLN A 153 -0.72 -7.37 -13.16
CA GLN A 153 0.11 -8.33 -13.90
C GLN A 153 1.39 -7.73 -14.51
N LYS A 154 1.46 -6.40 -14.66
CA LYS A 154 2.62 -5.69 -15.24
C LYS A 154 3.58 -5.11 -14.19
N ILE A 155 3.36 -5.38 -12.91
CA ILE A 155 4.27 -4.91 -11.85
C ILE A 155 5.61 -5.63 -12.04
N ASN A 156 6.69 -4.86 -12.22
CA ASN A 156 8.02 -5.41 -12.22
C ASN A 156 8.34 -5.96 -10.81
N THR A 157 8.63 -7.25 -10.74
CA THR A 157 9.02 -7.95 -9.50
C THR A 157 10.47 -8.42 -9.55
N ASP A 158 11.26 -7.93 -10.52
CA ASP A 158 12.69 -8.18 -10.52
C ASP A 158 13.27 -7.63 -9.22
N PRO A 159 14.03 -8.45 -8.47
CA PRO A 159 14.64 -8.00 -7.23
C PRO A 159 15.61 -6.86 -7.52
N PRO A 160 15.63 -5.81 -6.68
CA PRO A 160 16.73 -4.87 -6.73
C PRO A 160 18.03 -5.61 -6.39
N ARG A 161 19.17 -5.02 -6.76
CA ARG A 161 20.45 -5.46 -6.20
C ARG A 161 20.40 -5.23 -4.69
N ILE A 162 20.74 -6.23 -3.88
CA ILE A 162 20.76 -6.08 -2.43
C ILE A 162 22.23 -6.08 -1.98
N ILE A 163 22.61 -5.05 -1.23
CA ILE A 163 23.96 -4.90 -0.67
C ILE A 163 23.86 -5.02 0.84
N PHE A 164 24.62 -5.94 1.43
CA PHE A 164 24.81 -6.01 2.87
C PHE A 164 26.11 -5.29 3.26
N GLU A 165 26.02 -4.37 4.21
CA GLU A 165 27.17 -3.71 4.81
C GLU A 165 27.20 -3.97 6.32
N ARG A 166 28.40 -4.16 6.85
CA ARG A 166 28.64 -4.47 8.28
C ARG A 166 29.02 -3.25 9.10
N GLN A 167 28.96 -2.09 8.48
CA GLN A 167 29.25 -0.79 9.07
C GLN A 167 28.18 0.18 8.60
N PRO A 168 27.92 1.27 9.34
CA PRO A 168 27.02 2.31 8.88
C PRO A 168 27.35 2.71 7.44
N ALA A 169 26.35 2.72 6.59
CA ALA A 169 26.51 3.06 5.18
C ALA A 169 25.30 3.85 4.68
N VAL A 170 25.55 4.72 3.71
CA VAL A 170 24.53 5.53 3.04
C VAL A 170 24.54 5.19 1.56
N LEU A 171 23.37 4.82 1.04
CA LEU A 171 23.17 4.54 -0.37
C LEU A 171 22.77 5.81 -1.11
N ILE A 172 23.57 6.22 -2.09
CA ILE A 172 23.33 7.37 -2.96
C ILE A 172 22.92 6.85 -4.32
N SER A 173 21.64 7.00 -4.65
CA SER A 173 21.07 6.52 -5.91
C SER A 173 21.10 7.59 -7.00
N LEU A 174 21.56 7.20 -8.19
CA LEU A 174 21.50 7.94 -9.43
C LEU A 174 20.56 7.21 -10.39
N ASP A 175 19.68 7.94 -11.04
CA ASP A 175 18.82 7.41 -12.10
C ASP A 175 19.64 7.20 -13.39
N GLY A 176 20.27 6.04 -13.50
CA GLY A 176 21.20 5.68 -14.58
C GLY A 176 22.60 6.26 -14.40
N GLU A 177 23.39 6.25 -15.49
CA GLU A 177 24.76 6.79 -15.46
C GLU A 177 24.80 8.28 -15.09
N PRO A 178 25.86 8.77 -14.41
CA PRO A 178 25.94 10.15 -13.93
C PRO A 178 25.67 11.18 -15.03
N ASN A 179 24.63 11.99 -14.84
CA ASN A 179 24.25 13.05 -15.77
C ASN A 179 24.71 14.41 -15.23
N MET A 180 25.65 15.04 -15.92
CA MET A 180 26.33 16.25 -15.46
C MET A 180 25.82 17.52 -16.17
N LYS A 181 25.61 18.60 -15.40
CA LYS A 181 25.35 19.95 -15.94
C LYS A 181 26.32 20.98 -15.36
N PRO A 182 26.74 21.99 -16.14
CA PRO A 182 27.61 23.04 -15.63
C PRO A 182 26.88 23.91 -14.60
N GLU A 183 27.57 24.25 -13.53
CA GLU A 183 27.11 25.26 -12.58
C GLU A 183 27.40 26.67 -13.09
N LYS A 184 26.48 27.60 -12.84
CA LYS A 184 26.61 28.96 -13.36
C LYS A 184 27.80 29.67 -12.71
N ASN A 185 28.63 30.29 -13.53
CA ASN A 185 29.77 31.12 -13.10
C ASN A 185 30.81 30.38 -12.23
N SER A 186 30.99 29.07 -12.42
CA SER A 186 31.99 28.27 -11.71
C SER A 186 32.67 27.24 -12.63
N ASP A 187 33.69 26.54 -12.13
CA ASP A 187 34.31 25.39 -12.82
C ASP A 187 33.68 24.04 -12.42
N LEU A 188 32.52 24.10 -11.75
CA LEU A 188 31.85 22.94 -11.19
C LEU A 188 30.85 22.36 -12.21
N MET A 189 30.71 21.03 -12.20
CA MET A 189 29.57 20.33 -12.78
C MET A 189 28.72 19.72 -11.68
N ARG A 190 27.40 19.71 -11.81
CA ARG A 190 26.47 19.07 -10.89
C ARG A 190 25.88 17.80 -11.49
N VAL A 191 25.81 16.74 -10.70
CA VAL A 191 25.02 15.53 -11.02
C VAL A 191 23.55 15.87 -10.83
N ILE A 192 22.74 15.67 -11.86
CA ILE A 192 21.33 16.11 -11.87
C ILE A 192 20.31 14.97 -11.85
N ASN A 193 20.74 13.72 -12.02
CA ASN A 193 19.89 12.53 -11.95
C ASN A 193 19.89 11.92 -10.54
N THR A 194 19.99 12.74 -9.50
CA THR A 194 19.96 12.35 -8.10
C THR A 194 19.43 13.52 -7.26
N PRO A 195 18.70 13.28 -6.16
CA PRO A 195 18.29 14.35 -5.25
C PRO A 195 19.46 14.92 -4.45
N PHE A 196 20.55 14.16 -4.29
CA PHE A 196 21.73 14.58 -3.52
C PHE A 196 22.54 15.66 -4.26
N THR A 197 23.17 16.56 -3.51
CA THR A 197 24.10 17.54 -4.09
C THR A 197 25.46 16.89 -4.31
N ILE A 198 25.74 16.53 -5.57
CA ILE A 198 27.04 16.02 -6.01
C ILE A 198 27.65 16.96 -7.05
N LEU A 199 28.86 17.43 -6.80
CA LEU A 199 29.57 18.42 -7.61
C LEU A 199 30.94 17.89 -8.04
N LEU A 200 31.28 17.97 -9.32
CA LEU A 200 32.61 17.70 -9.85
C LEU A 200 33.36 19.01 -10.05
N LYS A 201 34.50 19.15 -9.38
CA LYS A 201 35.48 20.18 -9.68
C LYS A 201 36.40 19.71 -10.80
N GLN A 202 36.12 20.17 -12.02
CA GLN A 202 36.68 19.57 -13.25
C GLN A 202 38.21 19.56 -13.29
N LYS A 203 38.86 20.66 -12.89
CA LYS A 203 40.32 20.81 -12.97
C LYS A 203 41.07 19.85 -12.04
N GLU A 204 40.44 19.46 -10.94
CA GLU A 204 41.01 18.58 -9.94
C GLU A 204 40.56 17.12 -10.12
N ASN A 205 39.55 16.90 -10.98
CA ASN A 205 38.85 15.62 -11.10
C ASN A 205 38.37 15.09 -9.74
N THR A 206 37.81 15.97 -8.92
CA THR A 206 37.32 15.65 -7.57
C THR A 206 35.83 15.88 -7.49
N TYR A 207 35.09 14.82 -7.18
CA TYR A 207 33.70 14.88 -6.79
C TYR A 207 33.57 15.28 -5.33
N TYR A 208 32.54 16.05 -5.02
CA TYR A 208 32.13 16.44 -3.68
C TYR A 208 30.64 16.11 -3.50
N LEU A 209 30.29 15.40 -2.45
CA LEU A 209 28.93 15.01 -2.09
C LEU A 209 28.57 15.65 -0.76
N PHE A 210 27.42 16.30 -0.69
CA PHE A 210 26.81 16.72 0.57
C PHE A 210 25.78 15.66 1.00
N ALA A 211 26.06 14.94 2.09
CA ALA A 211 25.26 13.77 2.50
C ALA A 211 24.73 13.80 3.94
N ASP A 212 25.13 14.78 4.76
CA ASP A 212 24.65 14.97 6.13
C ASP A 212 24.75 16.46 6.51
N THR A 213 24.19 16.85 7.65
CA THR A 213 24.23 18.20 8.21
C THR A 213 25.68 18.66 8.32
N ASP A 214 26.07 19.57 7.43
CA ASP A 214 27.42 20.13 7.29
C ASP A 214 28.56 19.16 6.89
N THR A 215 28.26 17.94 6.46
CA THR A 215 29.31 16.96 6.08
C THR A 215 29.43 16.81 4.57
N TRP A 216 30.63 17.14 4.08
CA TRP A 216 31.04 16.89 2.70
C TRP A 216 31.92 15.65 2.61
N TYR A 217 31.67 14.84 1.59
CA TYR A 217 32.51 13.73 1.16
C TYR A 217 33.16 14.07 -0.17
N LYS A 218 34.28 13.44 -0.49
CA LYS A 218 34.94 13.60 -1.78
C LYS A 218 35.48 12.28 -2.32
N THR A 219 35.65 12.22 -3.64
CA THR A 219 36.28 11.11 -4.35
C THR A 219 36.81 11.53 -5.72
N GLN A 220 37.69 10.74 -6.32
CA GLN A 220 38.14 10.93 -7.72
C GLN A 220 37.30 10.13 -8.74
N ASP A 221 36.55 9.14 -8.26
CA ASP A 221 35.66 8.29 -9.05
C ASP A 221 34.31 8.24 -8.34
N ILE A 222 33.26 8.72 -8.99
CA ILE A 222 31.91 8.83 -8.41
C ILE A 222 31.36 7.47 -7.93
N LYS A 223 31.75 6.36 -8.57
CA LYS A 223 31.41 4.98 -8.16
C LYS A 223 32.46 4.35 -7.25
N GLY A 224 33.52 5.09 -6.93
CA GLY A 224 34.65 4.66 -6.13
C GLY A 224 34.45 4.86 -4.64
N GLN A 225 35.58 4.90 -3.92
CA GLN A 225 35.59 5.12 -2.47
C GLN A 225 35.48 6.61 -2.16
N TRP A 226 34.56 6.95 -1.27
CA TRP A 226 34.36 8.30 -0.76
C TRP A 226 35.00 8.44 0.61
N GLU A 227 35.62 9.59 0.85
CA GLU A 227 36.20 9.96 2.14
C GLU A 227 35.67 11.33 2.58
N ILE A 228 35.69 11.61 3.88
CA ILE A 228 35.30 12.93 4.39
C ILE A 228 36.23 14.01 3.84
N ALA A 229 35.63 15.08 3.35
CA ALA A 229 36.32 16.28 2.91
C ALA A 229 36.44 17.27 4.07
N TYR A 230 37.46 17.10 4.92
CA TYR A 230 37.76 18.03 6.03
C TYR A 230 38.09 19.47 5.57
N SER A 231 38.40 19.66 4.29
CA SER A 231 38.57 20.97 3.67
C SER A 231 37.82 21.01 2.34
N VAL A 232 36.87 21.93 2.25
CA VAL A 232 36.00 22.10 1.08
C VAL A 232 36.33 23.43 0.40
N PRO A 233 36.59 23.46 -0.92
CA PRO A 233 36.78 24.70 -1.64
C PRO A 233 35.58 25.64 -1.47
N LYS A 234 35.85 26.95 -1.29
CA LYS A 234 34.78 27.95 -1.06
C LYS A 234 33.69 27.94 -2.12
N GLU A 235 34.03 27.64 -3.37
CA GLU A 235 33.08 27.55 -4.48
C GLU A 235 32.16 26.33 -4.39
N VAL A 236 32.64 25.22 -3.82
CA VAL A 236 31.85 24.00 -3.54
C VAL A 236 30.96 24.23 -2.33
N ALA A 237 31.51 24.78 -1.23
CA ALA A 237 30.76 25.03 0.00
C ALA A 237 29.56 25.97 -0.21
N LYS A 238 29.66 26.94 -1.13
CA LYS A 238 28.56 27.83 -1.50
C LYS A 238 27.36 27.14 -2.14
N MET A 239 27.53 25.89 -2.59
CA MET A 239 26.49 25.10 -3.25
C MET A 239 25.85 24.07 -2.30
N ALA A 240 26.18 24.12 -1.00
CA ALA A 240 25.47 23.34 0.00
C ALA A 240 23.97 23.68 -0.07
N PRO A 241 23.07 22.68 0.04
CA PRO A 241 21.66 22.93 0.29
C PRO A 241 21.48 23.85 1.50
N GLU A 242 20.46 24.70 1.48
CA GLU A 242 20.04 25.39 2.70
C GLU A 242 19.62 24.33 3.72
N SER A 243 20.06 24.49 4.98
CA SER A 243 19.62 23.63 6.07
C SER A 243 18.11 23.72 6.20
N ALA A 244 17.41 22.63 5.91
CA ALA A 244 16.05 22.46 6.41
C ALA A 244 16.18 22.24 7.91
N ASP A 245 16.02 23.32 8.70
CA ASP A 245 15.50 23.35 10.08
C ASP A 245 16.06 24.57 10.85
N GLU A 246 15.31 25.68 10.76
CA GLU A 246 14.95 26.45 11.96
C GLU A 246 13.50 26.05 12.33
N GLU A 247 13.23 24.75 12.57
CA GLU A 247 12.05 24.39 13.35
C GLU A 247 12.40 24.61 14.83
N GLU A 248 12.05 25.78 15.34
CA GLU A 248 11.98 26.03 16.79
C GLU A 248 10.98 25.04 17.43
N GLY A 249 11.49 23.97 18.05
CA GLY A 249 10.75 23.28 19.11
C GLY A 249 10.99 21.79 19.25
N ALA A 250 11.92 21.41 20.11
CA ALA A 250 11.70 20.36 21.11
C ALA A 250 12.75 20.50 22.22
N ASP A 251 12.30 20.90 23.40
CA ASP A 251 13.11 20.86 24.62
C ASP A 251 13.57 19.42 24.88
N GLY A 252 14.89 19.24 24.99
CA GLY A 252 15.48 18.21 25.86
C GLY A 252 15.48 16.77 25.36
N GLU A 253 16.14 16.51 24.23
CA GLU A 253 16.83 15.22 24.05
C GLU A 253 18.33 15.50 23.99
N GLU A 254 19.11 14.79 24.81
CA GLU A 254 20.58 14.84 24.73
C GLU A 254 20.98 14.52 23.29
N ALA A 255 21.66 15.46 22.63
CA ALA A 255 22.21 15.25 21.31
C ALA A 255 23.02 13.95 21.32
N SER A 256 22.47 12.91 20.68
CA SER A 256 23.12 11.61 20.55
C SER A 256 24.51 11.85 19.97
N LYS A 257 25.54 11.26 20.58
CA LYS A 257 26.91 11.36 20.07
C LYS A 257 26.90 10.95 18.60
N PRO A 258 27.54 11.72 17.69
CA PRO A 258 27.58 11.34 16.29
C PRO A 258 28.13 9.92 16.18
N GLY A 259 27.39 9.05 15.49
CA GLY A 259 27.74 7.66 15.25
C GLY A 259 29.03 7.54 14.42
N PRO A 260 29.47 6.30 14.12
CA PRO A 260 30.59 6.08 13.21
C PRO A 260 30.29 6.71 11.84
N GLU A 261 31.30 7.31 11.23
CA GLU A 261 31.19 7.91 9.89
C GLU A 261 30.70 6.85 8.88
N PRO A 262 29.59 7.08 8.16
CA PRO A 262 29.06 6.05 7.28
C PRO A 262 29.86 5.94 5.98
N LYS A 263 29.96 4.72 5.47
CA LYS A 263 30.47 4.44 4.13
C LYS A 263 29.46 4.93 3.07
N ILE A 264 29.88 5.78 2.15
CA ILE A 264 29.05 6.18 1.01
C ILE A 264 29.14 5.13 -0.10
N ILE A 265 27.99 4.70 -0.61
CA ILE A 265 27.88 3.77 -1.73
C ILE A 265 27.03 4.42 -2.82
N VAL A 266 27.61 4.68 -3.97
CA VAL A 266 26.91 5.26 -5.13
C VAL A 266 26.48 4.15 -6.08
N VAL A 267 25.21 4.17 -6.49
CA VAL A 267 24.62 3.19 -7.40
C VAL A 267 23.84 3.86 -8.52
N THR A 268 23.76 3.18 -9.67
CA THR A 268 23.08 3.67 -10.88
C THR A 268 21.94 2.75 -11.34
N GLU A 269 21.62 1.75 -10.53
CA GLU A 269 20.59 0.73 -10.79
C GLU A 269 19.75 0.52 -9.51
N PRO A 270 18.50 0.00 -9.61
CA PRO A 270 17.67 -0.30 -8.46
C PRO A 270 18.43 -1.17 -7.45
N THR A 271 18.73 -0.59 -6.30
CA THR A 271 19.55 -1.22 -5.26
C THR A 271 18.96 -0.89 -3.90
N GLU A 272 18.97 -1.88 -3.01
CA GLU A 272 18.63 -1.74 -1.60
C GLU A 272 19.86 -2.01 -0.73
N LEU A 273 20.02 -1.22 0.32
CA LEU A 273 21.11 -1.33 1.28
C LEU A 273 20.57 -1.89 2.59
N ILE A 274 21.14 -3.00 3.02
CA ILE A 274 20.94 -3.58 4.35
C ILE A 274 22.19 -3.25 5.17
N SER A 275 22.09 -2.25 6.04
CA SER A 275 23.18 -1.84 6.91
C SER A 275 23.04 -2.53 8.27
N CYS A 276 24.05 -3.31 8.66
CA CYS A 276 24.17 -3.91 9.97
C CYS A 276 25.21 -3.16 10.81
N THR A 277 25.02 -3.13 12.13
CA THR A 277 26.04 -2.66 13.07
C THR A 277 26.95 -3.83 13.44
N GLY A 278 27.96 -4.10 12.61
CA GLY A 278 28.85 -5.26 12.75
C GLY A 278 28.44 -6.47 11.91
N ASP A 279 28.92 -7.65 12.30
CA ASP A 279 28.48 -8.92 11.70
C ASP A 279 26.98 -9.16 12.01
N PRO A 280 26.20 -9.79 11.11
CA PRO A 280 24.79 -10.08 11.35
C PRO A 280 24.54 -10.87 12.65
N GLU A 281 23.69 -10.32 13.51
CA GLU A 281 23.28 -10.97 14.77
C GLU A 281 21.90 -11.60 14.59
N PHE A 282 21.85 -12.94 14.65
CA PHE A 282 20.61 -13.69 14.47
C PHE A 282 19.89 -13.97 15.79
N THR A 283 18.63 -13.54 15.89
CA THR A 283 17.78 -13.73 17.06
C THR A 283 16.57 -14.59 16.70
N PRO A 284 16.23 -15.63 17.50
CA PRO A 284 15.10 -16.51 17.21
C PRO A 284 13.75 -15.85 17.44
N ILE A 285 12.77 -16.17 16.60
CA ILE A 285 11.36 -15.82 16.81
C ILE A 285 10.67 -16.99 17.51
N SER A 286 10.21 -16.76 18.73
CA SER A 286 9.56 -17.77 19.57
C SER A 286 8.40 -18.48 18.86
N GLY A 287 8.39 -19.81 18.91
CA GLY A 287 7.31 -20.63 18.32
C GLY A 287 7.43 -20.89 16.81
N THR A 288 8.56 -20.49 16.21
CA THR A 288 8.82 -20.64 14.76
C THR A 288 10.21 -21.22 14.50
N GLU A 289 10.49 -21.64 13.27
CA GLU A 289 11.86 -21.94 12.80
C GLU A 289 12.52 -20.74 12.10
N LEU A 290 12.14 -19.52 12.48
CA LEU A 290 12.68 -18.27 11.94
C LEU A 290 13.69 -17.64 12.90
N LEU A 291 14.79 -17.14 12.34
CA LEU A 291 15.65 -16.15 12.97
C LEU A 291 15.47 -14.81 12.24
N TYR A 292 15.68 -13.68 12.91
CA TYR A 292 15.81 -12.37 12.26
C TYR A 292 17.16 -11.73 12.59
N ILE A 293 17.62 -10.80 11.76
CA ILE A 293 18.87 -10.06 12.01
C ILE A 293 18.52 -8.84 12.89
N SER A 294 18.92 -8.84 14.17
CA SER A 294 18.49 -7.82 15.14
C SER A 294 19.34 -6.55 15.14
N ASN A 295 20.51 -6.57 14.51
CA ASN A 295 21.42 -5.42 14.43
C ASN A 295 21.32 -4.66 13.10
N THR A 296 20.14 -4.68 12.47
CA THR A 296 19.79 -3.88 11.29
C THR A 296 18.34 -3.39 11.43
N GLU A 297 18.02 -2.26 10.81
CA GLU A 297 16.64 -1.73 10.75
C GLU A 297 15.80 -2.41 9.65
N SER A 298 16.41 -3.24 8.82
CA SER A 298 15.73 -3.94 7.73
C SER A 298 15.13 -5.27 8.20
N ASP A 299 13.94 -5.59 7.70
CA ASP A 299 13.28 -6.86 7.96
C ASP A 299 13.95 -8.01 7.20
N VAL A 300 14.95 -8.64 7.81
CA VAL A 300 15.67 -9.80 7.25
C VAL A 300 15.49 -11.02 8.15
N LEU A 301 14.88 -12.07 7.60
CA LEU A 301 14.60 -13.32 8.28
C LEU A 301 15.36 -14.48 7.63
N LEU A 302 15.77 -15.46 8.44
CA LEU A 302 16.35 -16.73 8.00
C LEU A 302 15.43 -17.87 8.47
N HIS A 303 14.94 -18.66 7.52
CA HIS A 303 14.18 -19.87 7.82
C HIS A 303 15.14 -21.07 7.96
N LEU A 304 15.16 -21.67 9.14
CA LEU A 304 16.16 -22.69 9.53
C LEU A 304 15.99 -24.01 8.77
N THR A 305 14.77 -24.44 8.47
CA THR A 305 14.58 -25.72 7.76
C THR A 305 14.95 -25.64 6.29
N SER A 306 14.64 -24.53 5.62
CA SER A 306 15.02 -24.36 4.20
C SER A 306 16.41 -23.75 4.01
N GLN A 307 17.01 -23.20 5.07
CA GLN A 307 18.25 -22.41 5.01
C GLN A 307 18.14 -21.28 3.97
N SER A 308 17.00 -20.59 3.97
CA SER A 308 16.73 -19.49 3.03
C SER A 308 16.47 -18.20 3.79
N TYR A 309 17.10 -17.13 3.31
CA TYR A 309 16.85 -15.77 3.72
C TYR A 309 15.59 -15.23 3.05
N TYR A 310 14.90 -14.36 3.75
CA TYR A 310 13.74 -13.61 3.29
C TYR A 310 13.93 -12.16 3.70
N ILE A 311 13.69 -11.23 2.77
CA ILE A 311 13.75 -9.80 3.03
C ILE A 311 12.45 -9.18 2.56
N LEU A 312 11.88 -8.31 3.38
CA LEU A 312 10.75 -7.49 3.01
C LEU A 312 11.24 -6.13 2.51
N LEU A 313 10.93 -5.80 1.25
CA LEU A 313 11.29 -4.52 0.63
C LEU A 313 10.04 -3.92 -0.02
N ALA A 314 9.63 -2.73 0.43
CA ALA A 314 8.48 -2.00 -0.10
C ALA A 314 7.21 -2.88 -0.26
N GLY A 315 6.88 -3.68 0.77
CA GLY A 315 5.71 -4.57 0.78
C GLY A 315 5.86 -5.84 -0.07
N ARG A 316 7.08 -6.18 -0.50
CA ARG A 316 7.35 -7.39 -1.31
C ARG A 316 8.41 -8.25 -0.66
N TRP A 317 8.15 -9.55 -0.61
CA TRP A 317 9.09 -10.52 -0.13
C TRP A 317 10.05 -10.97 -1.23
N PHE A 318 11.32 -11.04 -0.88
CA PHE A 318 12.38 -11.60 -1.70
C PHE A 318 13.10 -12.69 -0.92
N THR A 319 13.47 -13.78 -1.59
CA THR A 319 14.17 -14.91 -0.96
C THR A 319 15.45 -15.28 -1.69
N SER A 320 16.43 -15.77 -0.94
CA SER A 320 17.71 -16.28 -1.42
C SER A 320 18.29 -17.31 -0.45
N ASN A 321 19.16 -18.20 -0.93
CA ASN A 321 19.91 -19.12 -0.05
C ASN A 321 21.25 -18.52 0.43
N SER A 322 21.53 -17.27 0.07
CA SER A 322 22.72 -16.51 0.46
C SER A 322 22.38 -15.02 0.56
N MET A 323 23.01 -14.32 1.50
CA MET A 323 22.81 -12.87 1.69
C MET A 323 23.28 -12.07 0.46
N GLU A 324 24.20 -12.64 -0.34
CA GLU A 324 24.72 -12.08 -1.58
C GLU A 324 23.83 -12.37 -2.80
N GLY A 325 22.75 -13.14 -2.63
CA GLY A 325 21.85 -13.53 -3.70
C GLY A 325 22.24 -14.83 -4.42
N PRO A 326 21.65 -15.12 -5.60
CA PRO A 326 20.65 -14.31 -6.28
C PRO A 326 19.32 -14.29 -5.52
N TRP A 327 18.75 -13.10 -5.40
CA TRP A 327 17.42 -12.90 -4.82
C TRP A 327 16.33 -13.24 -5.82
N LYS A 328 15.15 -13.61 -5.32
CA LYS A 328 13.97 -13.91 -6.12
C LYS A 328 12.73 -13.41 -5.41
N TYR A 329 11.81 -12.80 -6.17
CA TYR A 329 10.50 -12.45 -5.63
C TYR A 329 9.74 -13.70 -5.17
N VAL A 330 9.08 -13.60 -4.02
CA VAL A 330 8.19 -14.63 -3.48
C VAL A 330 6.89 -13.98 -3.01
N THR A 331 5.77 -14.64 -3.32
CA THR A 331 4.44 -14.21 -2.90
C THR A 331 4.14 -14.71 -1.50
N VAL A 332 3.24 -14.03 -0.77
CA VAL A 332 2.90 -14.35 0.63
C VAL A 332 2.41 -15.80 0.78
N ASP A 333 1.65 -16.32 -0.18
CA ASP A 333 1.15 -17.71 -0.20
C ASP A 333 2.25 -18.77 -0.34
N LYS A 334 3.47 -18.35 -0.72
CA LYS A 334 4.64 -19.22 -0.88
C LYS A 334 5.68 -19.06 0.24
N LEU A 335 5.44 -18.17 1.20
CA LEU A 335 6.28 -18.08 2.39
C LEU A 335 6.16 -19.37 3.23
N PRO A 336 7.22 -19.75 3.97
CA PRO A 336 7.13 -20.82 4.95
C PRO A 336 5.97 -20.60 5.91
N ALA A 337 5.28 -21.68 6.30
CA ALA A 337 4.12 -21.62 7.20
C ALA A 337 4.43 -21.01 8.59
N ASP A 338 5.70 -20.87 8.94
CA ASP A 338 6.15 -20.21 10.16
C ASP A 338 5.98 -18.69 10.12
N PHE A 339 5.93 -18.07 8.94
CA PHE A 339 5.67 -16.62 8.83
C PHE A 339 4.32 -16.23 9.42
N SER A 340 3.28 -17.05 9.23
CA SER A 340 1.96 -16.80 9.81
C SER A 340 1.87 -17.09 11.32
N LYS A 341 2.97 -17.54 11.94
CA LYS A 341 3.05 -17.85 13.38
C LYS A 341 3.89 -16.81 14.14
N ILE A 342 4.46 -15.83 13.47
CA ILE A 342 5.21 -14.74 14.11
C ILE A 342 4.26 -14.05 15.11
N PRO A 343 4.64 -13.86 16.38
CA PRO A 343 3.82 -13.13 17.35
C PRO A 343 3.65 -11.66 16.94
N GLU A 344 2.42 -11.15 16.98
CA GLU A 344 2.10 -9.75 16.62
C GLU A 344 2.82 -8.72 17.51
N ASP A 345 3.14 -9.08 18.76
CA ASP A 345 3.84 -8.25 19.74
C ASP A 345 5.37 -8.40 19.69
N SER A 346 5.91 -9.17 18.75
CA SER A 346 7.36 -9.29 18.54
C SER A 346 7.93 -8.13 17.72
N GLU A 347 9.25 -7.95 17.74
CA GLU A 347 9.95 -6.95 16.91
C GLU A 347 9.67 -7.13 15.41
N MET A 348 9.35 -8.36 14.98
CA MET A 348 9.01 -8.70 13.60
C MET A 348 7.50 -8.80 13.36
N GLY A 349 6.64 -8.37 14.30
CA GLY A 349 5.19 -8.44 14.15
C GLY A 349 4.65 -7.59 12.99
N THR A 350 5.34 -6.51 12.64
CA THR A 350 4.99 -5.60 11.54
C THR A 350 4.96 -6.30 10.18
N VAL A 351 5.79 -7.33 9.99
CA VAL A 351 5.91 -8.04 8.69
C VAL A 351 4.68 -8.84 8.32
N LEU A 352 3.76 -9.08 9.27
CA LEU A 352 2.46 -9.73 9.04
C LEU A 352 1.48 -8.87 8.24
N TYR A 353 1.70 -7.55 8.18
CA TYR A 353 0.82 -6.59 7.52
C TYR A 353 1.31 -6.17 6.13
N ALA A 354 2.36 -6.83 5.63
CA ALA A 354 3.07 -6.45 4.42
C ALA A 354 2.44 -6.97 3.12
#